data_AF-A0A4Q1SGS6-F1
#
_entry.id   AF-A0A4Q1SGS6-F1
#
_cell.length_a   1.000
_cell.length_b   1.000
_cell.length_c   1.000
_cell.angle_alpha   90.00
_cell.angle_beta   90.00
_cell.angle_gamma   90.00
#
_symmetry.space_group_name_H-M   'P 1'
#
loop_
_entity.id
_entity.type
_entity.pdbx_description
1 polymer ?
#
loop_
_entity_poly.entity_id
_entity_poly.type
_entity_poly.pdbx_seq_one_letter_code
_entity_poly.pdbx_strand_id
1 'polypeptide(L)'
;MTSARKLAVLLAITVLTSGCKHRKVAIIPAAATAPPPPTRTIDQSAAALPAVPPPELPNIAPPSEQKPAQKPKRSTHRKKTQNTTETNKDQAAGTQQAASGEAPAVSPIGQITTTGERGATPSEQQIRESLSGTEKGLNDLKRQLSSSEQETVVQIRAFLQKARQALQQNDLEGAQTLATKAKVLLSELTKS
;
A
#
# COMPACT_ATOMS: atom_id res chain seq x y z
N MET A 1 35.81 -23.55 -32.06
CA MET A 1 36.09 -22.68 -30.88
C MET A 1 34.92 -22.64 -29.87
N THR A 2 33.97 -23.58 -29.91
CA THR A 2 32.77 -23.58 -29.05
C THR A 2 32.92 -24.43 -27.79
N SER A 3 33.87 -25.38 -27.75
CA SER A 3 34.10 -26.28 -26.60
C SER A 3 34.81 -25.60 -25.43
N ALA A 4 35.68 -24.62 -25.71
CA ALA A 4 36.39 -23.85 -24.66
C ALA A 4 35.43 -22.96 -23.84
N ARG A 5 34.36 -22.46 -24.47
CA ARG A 5 33.34 -21.63 -23.79
C ARG A 5 32.48 -22.46 -22.83
N LYS A 6 32.18 -23.73 -23.16
CA LYS A 6 31.41 -24.61 -22.29
C LYS A 6 32.20 -25.06 -21.05
N LEU A 7 33.51 -25.24 -21.20
CA LEU A 7 34.39 -25.60 -20.07
C LEU A 7 34.58 -24.44 -19.09
N ALA A 8 34.65 -23.20 -19.60
CA ALA A 8 34.75 -22.00 -18.78
C ALA A 8 33.48 -21.74 -17.93
N VAL A 9 32.30 -22.03 -18.48
CA VAL A 9 31.03 -21.87 -17.75
C VAL A 9 30.88 -22.92 -16.64
N LEU A 10 31.35 -24.14 -16.86
CA LEU A 10 31.27 -25.22 -15.86
C LEU A 10 32.23 -24.98 -14.68
N LEU A 11 33.39 -24.35 -14.93
CA LEU A 11 34.37 -24.00 -13.90
C LEU A 11 33.95 -22.77 -13.08
N ALA A 12 33.14 -21.87 -13.64
CA ALA A 12 32.62 -20.71 -12.93
C ALA A 12 31.49 -21.07 -11.93
N ILE A 13 30.71 -22.12 -12.20
CA ILE A 13 29.59 -22.53 -11.34
C ILE A 13 30.07 -23.27 -10.07
N THR A 14 31.18 -24.00 -10.14
CA THR A 14 31.72 -24.76 -8.99
C THR A 14 32.43 -23.89 -7.95
N VAL A 15 32.85 -22.67 -8.31
CA VAL A 15 33.50 -21.75 -7.36
C VAL A 15 32.47 -21.04 -6.47
N LEU A 16 31.21 -20.90 -6.89
CA LEU A 16 30.18 -20.17 -6.13
C LEU A 16 29.47 -20.99 -5.03
N THR A 17 29.67 -22.31 -4.96
CA THR A 17 28.96 -23.17 -3.98
C THR A 17 29.80 -23.53 -2.74
N SER A 18 31.05 -23.10 -2.64
CA SER A 18 31.92 -23.39 -1.49
C SER A 18 32.02 -22.21 -0.53
N GLY A 19 31.03 -22.09 0.37
CA GLY A 19 30.98 -20.95 1.30
C GLY A 19 30.05 -21.05 2.51
N CYS A 20 29.50 -22.21 2.88
CA CYS A 20 28.82 -22.37 4.17
C CYS A 20 29.84 -22.60 5.29
N LYS A 21 30.37 -21.53 5.89
CA LYS A 21 31.11 -21.62 7.16
C LYS A 21 30.16 -21.33 8.32
N HIS A 22 29.70 -22.41 8.95
CA HIS A 22 29.04 -22.42 10.24
C HIS A 22 29.78 -21.52 11.23
N ARG A 23 29.07 -20.51 11.75
CA ARG A 23 29.55 -19.67 12.85
C ARG A 23 29.68 -20.55 14.08
N LYS A 24 30.93 -20.85 14.47
CA LYS A 24 31.22 -21.48 15.77
C LYS A 24 30.70 -20.55 16.86
N VAL A 25 29.85 -21.10 17.72
CA VAL A 25 29.47 -20.46 18.98
C VAL A 25 30.76 -20.24 19.77
N ALA A 26 31.12 -18.98 19.97
CA ALA A 26 32.20 -18.62 20.87
C ALA A 26 31.74 -18.97 22.29
N ILE A 27 32.41 -19.96 22.88
CA ILE A 27 32.32 -20.25 24.31
C ILE A 27 32.90 -19.01 25.01
N ILE A 28 32.04 -18.27 25.70
CA ILE A 28 32.44 -17.15 26.55
C ILE A 28 33.20 -17.75 27.74
N PRO A 29 34.47 -17.38 27.99
CA PRO A 29 35.12 -17.76 29.24
C PRO A 29 34.39 -17.08 30.40
N ALA A 30 34.00 -17.85 31.41
CA ALA A 30 33.49 -17.33 32.65
C ALA A 30 34.59 -16.48 33.31
N ALA A 31 34.43 -15.16 33.29
CA ALA A 31 35.34 -14.23 33.93
C ALA A 31 34.57 -13.31 34.89
N ALA A 32 34.95 -13.46 36.16
CA ALA A 32 34.79 -12.55 37.30
C ALA A 32 33.36 -12.10 37.66
N THR A 33 32.82 -12.77 38.69
CA THR A 33 31.73 -12.27 39.54
C THR A 33 32.12 -10.91 40.11
N ALA A 34 31.56 -9.84 39.55
CA ALA A 34 31.55 -8.54 40.21
C ALA A 34 30.69 -8.63 41.48
N PRO A 35 31.07 -7.98 42.59
CA PRO A 35 30.24 -7.94 43.80
C PRO A 35 28.85 -7.36 43.47
N PRO A 36 27.78 -7.89 44.07
CA PRO A 36 26.43 -7.41 43.79
C PRO A 36 26.32 -5.93 44.15
N PRO A 37 25.64 -5.10 43.32
CA PRO A 37 25.33 -3.74 43.72
C PRO A 37 24.44 -3.77 44.96
N PRO A 38 24.57 -2.78 45.87
CA PRO A 38 23.70 -2.70 47.03
C PRO A 38 22.25 -2.62 46.57
N THR A 39 21.43 -3.54 47.08
CA THR A 39 19.98 -3.53 46.93
C THR A 39 19.47 -2.19 47.42
N ARG A 40 19.04 -1.31 46.51
CA ARG A 40 18.18 -0.20 46.89
C ARG A 40 16.86 -0.83 47.30
N THR A 41 16.62 -0.88 48.61
CA THR A 41 15.30 -1.09 49.19
C THR A 41 14.40 -0.01 48.60
N ILE A 42 13.60 -0.37 47.60
CA ILE A 42 12.52 0.49 47.14
C ILE A 42 11.49 0.41 48.26
N ASP A 43 11.47 1.47 49.07
CA ASP A 43 10.42 1.77 50.02
C ASP A 43 9.08 1.62 49.28
N GLN A 44 8.38 0.53 49.58
CA GLN A 44 7.08 0.21 49.00
C GLN A 44 6.05 1.12 49.69
N SER A 45 6.15 2.42 49.40
CA SER A 45 5.07 3.36 49.63
C SER A 45 3.95 2.96 48.68
N ALA A 46 2.94 2.29 49.24
CA ALA A 46 1.71 1.90 48.59
C ALA A 46 0.97 3.16 48.12
N ALA A 47 1.35 3.69 46.96
CA ALA A 47 0.48 4.53 46.17
C ALA A 47 -0.66 3.64 45.68
N ALA A 48 -1.82 3.77 46.34
CA ALA A 48 -3.07 3.17 45.91
C ALA A 48 -3.28 3.52 44.43
N LEU A 49 -3.21 2.50 43.58
CA LEU A 49 -3.59 2.62 42.18
C LEU A 49 -5.06 3.07 42.14
N PRO A 50 -5.42 4.13 41.40
CA PRO A 50 -6.83 4.38 41.12
C PRO A 50 -7.37 3.16 40.37
N ALA A 51 -8.37 2.50 40.95
CA ALA A 51 -9.09 1.42 40.29
C ALA A 51 -9.69 1.99 38.99
N VAL A 52 -9.16 1.54 37.85
CA VAL A 52 -9.78 1.82 36.54
C VAL A 52 -11.10 1.05 36.52
N PRO A 53 -12.25 1.71 36.36
CA PRO A 53 -13.53 1.01 36.28
C PRO A 53 -13.54 0.08 35.07
N PRO A 54 -14.16 -1.10 35.18
CA PRO A 54 -14.30 -2.02 34.05
C PRO A 54 -15.04 -1.32 32.89
N PRO A 55 -14.68 -1.61 31.63
CA PRO A 55 -15.40 -1.07 30.48
C PRO A 55 -16.86 -1.55 30.55
N GLU A 56 -17.81 -0.61 30.62
CA GLU A 56 -19.22 -0.93 30.42
C GLU A 56 -19.40 -1.47 29.00
N LEU A 57 -19.84 -2.73 28.92
CA LEU A 57 -20.35 -3.31 27.69
C LEU A 57 -21.53 -2.43 27.21
N PRO A 58 -21.62 -2.10 25.91
CA PRO A 58 -22.82 -1.47 25.38
C PRO A 58 -24.04 -2.31 25.77
N ASN A 59 -24.97 -1.71 26.51
CA ASN A 59 -26.26 -2.29 26.78
C ASN A 59 -27.02 -2.39 25.45
N ILE A 60 -26.85 -3.52 24.76
CA ILE A 60 -27.66 -3.88 23.61
C ILE A 60 -29.04 -4.21 24.17
N ALA A 61 -29.89 -3.20 24.24
CA ALA A 61 -31.31 -3.40 24.46
C ALA A 61 -31.83 -4.41 23.42
N PRO A 62 -32.64 -5.41 23.82
CA PRO A 62 -33.25 -6.33 22.88
C PRO A 62 -34.05 -5.56 21.83
N PRO A 63 -34.05 -6.02 20.57
CA PRO A 63 -34.68 -5.32 19.46
C PRO A 63 -36.18 -5.17 19.75
N SER A 64 -36.63 -3.92 19.84
CA SER A 64 -38.05 -3.62 19.87
C SER A 64 -38.65 -4.06 18.53
N GLU A 65 -39.48 -5.09 18.58
CA GLU A 65 -40.32 -5.54 17.48
C GLU A 65 -41.19 -4.37 16.97
N GLN A 66 -40.82 -3.79 15.83
CA GLN A 66 -41.78 -3.06 15.00
C GLN A 66 -42.25 -3.97 13.86
N LYS A 67 -43.49 -4.40 14.06
CA LYS A 67 -44.37 -5.13 13.15
C LYS A 67 -44.45 -4.48 11.75
N PRO A 68 -44.61 -5.26 10.68
CA PRO A 68 -44.45 -4.81 9.30
C PRO A 68 -45.71 -4.15 8.72
N ALA A 69 -45.49 -3.25 7.74
CA ALA A 69 -46.31 -2.86 6.57
C ALA A 69 -45.98 -1.38 6.24
N GLN A 70 -45.77 -0.88 5.01
CA GLN A 70 -46.42 -1.16 3.71
C GLN A 70 -45.49 -0.68 2.56
N LYS A 71 -45.34 -1.48 1.49
CA LYS A 71 -45.26 -0.98 0.10
C LYS A 71 -46.71 -0.92 -0.42
N PRO A 72 -47.09 -0.19 -1.51
CA PRO A 72 -46.27 0.34 -2.61
C PRO A 72 -46.69 1.76 -3.11
N LYS A 73 -45.94 2.35 -4.06
CA LYS A 73 -46.49 2.84 -5.34
C LYS A 73 -45.40 3.33 -6.29
N ARG A 74 -45.24 2.56 -7.36
CA ARG A 74 -44.62 2.88 -8.64
C ARG A 74 -45.39 4.05 -9.28
N SER A 75 -44.72 5.17 -9.56
CA SER A 75 -45.25 6.17 -10.49
C SER A 75 -44.46 6.11 -11.79
N THR A 76 -45.11 5.52 -12.78
CA THR A 76 -44.75 5.56 -14.19
C THR A 76 -45.51 6.69 -14.86
N HIS A 77 -44.80 7.70 -15.37
CA HIS A 77 -45.27 8.61 -16.42
C HIS A 77 -44.05 9.30 -17.02
N ARG A 78 -43.91 9.57 -18.32
CA ARG A 78 -44.52 9.13 -19.57
C ARG A 78 -43.66 9.80 -20.64
N LYS A 79 -43.32 9.07 -21.71
CA LYS A 79 -42.71 9.57 -22.95
C LYS A 79 -43.40 10.84 -23.47
N LYS A 80 -42.61 11.80 -24.01
CA LYS A 80 -42.94 12.38 -25.32
C LYS A 80 -41.68 12.81 -26.09
N THR A 81 -41.58 12.21 -27.27
CA THR A 81 -40.67 12.48 -28.38
C THR A 81 -41.07 13.75 -29.13
N GLN A 82 -40.10 14.49 -29.67
CA GLN A 82 -40.15 15.21 -30.97
C GLN A 82 -38.73 15.74 -31.26
N ASN A 83 -37.95 15.05 -32.11
CA ASN A 83 -37.78 15.24 -33.56
C ASN A 83 -37.05 16.54 -33.97
N THR A 84 -35.88 16.34 -34.60
CA THR A 84 -35.40 16.88 -35.90
C THR A 84 -36.04 18.19 -36.37
N THR A 85 -35.31 19.24 -36.75
CA THR A 85 -34.42 19.47 -37.92
C THR A 85 -33.89 20.92 -37.69
N GLU A 86 -32.76 21.46 -38.16
CA GLU A 86 -32.31 21.66 -39.54
C GLU A 86 -31.10 22.61 -39.47
N THR A 87 -30.02 22.24 -40.16
CA THR A 87 -29.23 23.06 -41.10
C THR A 87 -29.26 24.59 -40.98
N ASN A 88 -28.09 25.22 -40.74
CA ASN A 88 -27.67 26.33 -41.60
C ASN A 88 -26.15 26.33 -41.86
N LYS A 89 -25.83 26.60 -43.11
CA LYS A 89 -24.52 26.65 -43.78
C LYS A 89 -24.06 28.13 -43.83
N ASP A 90 -22.94 28.34 -44.51
CA ASP A 90 -22.25 29.61 -44.85
C ASP A 90 -21.06 29.91 -43.93
N GLN A 91 -19.80 29.60 -44.26
CA GLN A 91 -18.95 29.88 -45.46
C GLN A 91 -18.45 31.33 -45.55
N ALA A 92 -17.15 31.51 -45.31
CA ALA A 92 -16.19 32.39 -46.02
C ALA A 92 -14.83 32.25 -45.30
N ALA A 93 -13.80 31.58 -45.82
CA ALA A 93 -12.93 31.91 -46.95
C ALA A 93 -12.16 33.23 -46.78
N GLY A 94 -10.86 33.11 -46.52
CA GLY A 94 -9.84 34.16 -46.58
C GLY A 94 -8.45 33.52 -46.59
N THR A 95 -7.82 33.49 -47.76
CA THR A 95 -6.53 32.85 -48.07
C THR A 95 -5.38 33.88 -48.06
N GLN A 96 -4.14 33.39 -47.96
CA GLN A 96 -2.83 33.98 -48.37
C GLN A 96 -2.01 34.64 -47.22
N GLN A 97 -0.69 34.49 -47.06
CA GLN A 97 0.37 33.77 -47.78
C GLN A 97 1.73 33.89 -47.02
N ALA A 98 2.49 32.78 -47.00
CA ALA A 98 3.95 32.57 -46.89
C ALA A 98 4.88 33.44 -46.01
N ALA A 99 5.68 32.77 -45.17
CA ALA A 99 7.14 32.96 -45.11
C ALA A 99 7.85 31.74 -44.48
N SER A 100 8.90 31.26 -45.15
CA SER A 100 9.80 30.17 -44.76
C SER A 100 10.44 30.36 -43.38
N GLY A 101 10.69 29.24 -42.69
CA GLY A 101 11.53 29.19 -41.50
C GLY A 101 11.68 27.77 -40.98
N GLU A 102 12.70 27.10 -41.51
CA GLU A 102 13.16 25.76 -41.15
C GLU A 102 13.33 25.57 -39.64
N ALA A 103 12.82 24.45 -39.12
CA ALA A 103 13.08 23.99 -37.76
C ALA A 103 14.57 23.63 -37.60
N PRO A 104 15.11 23.79 -36.39
CA PRO A 104 15.38 22.56 -35.67
C PRO A 104 14.57 22.55 -34.38
N ALA A 105 13.79 21.49 -34.25
CA ALA A 105 13.26 21.04 -32.98
C ALA A 105 14.44 20.77 -32.04
N VAL A 106 14.76 21.75 -31.19
CA VAL A 106 15.46 21.48 -29.94
C VAL A 106 14.47 20.78 -29.03
N SER A 107 14.31 19.47 -29.25
CA SER A 107 13.81 18.57 -28.24
C SER A 107 14.62 18.83 -26.97
N PRO A 108 14.00 19.18 -25.83
CA PRO A 108 14.72 19.12 -24.56
C PRO A 108 15.05 17.65 -24.28
N ILE A 109 16.23 17.25 -24.74
CA ILE A 109 16.99 16.14 -24.21
C ILE A 109 17.16 16.44 -22.72
N GLY A 110 16.34 15.81 -21.89
CA GLY A 110 16.34 16.10 -20.46
C GLY A 110 15.22 15.45 -19.67
N GLN A 111 14.15 14.97 -20.31
CA GLN A 111 13.19 14.09 -19.65
C GLN A 111 13.64 12.64 -19.84
N ILE A 112 14.78 12.29 -19.26
CA ILE A 112 14.98 10.91 -18.82
C ILE A 112 13.93 10.67 -17.74
N THR A 113 12.73 10.21 -18.12
CA THR A 113 11.87 9.48 -17.20
C THR A 113 12.70 8.31 -16.72
N THR A 114 13.33 8.50 -15.56
CA THR A 114 14.14 7.53 -14.86
C THR A 114 13.33 6.24 -14.76
N THR A 115 13.64 5.32 -15.65
CA THR A 115 13.27 3.91 -15.57
C THR A 115 13.93 3.37 -14.31
N GLY A 116 13.27 3.56 -13.17
CA GLY A 116 13.82 3.24 -11.86
C GLY A 116 13.47 4.31 -10.83
N GLU A 117 12.17 4.54 -10.60
CA GLU A 117 11.62 5.29 -9.46
C GLU A 117 11.95 4.57 -8.13
N ARG A 118 13.23 4.40 -7.87
CA ARG A 118 13.78 3.87 -6.62
C ARG A 118 14.59 4.95 -5.89
N GLY A 119 14.66 6.16 -6.46
CA GLY A 119 15.32 7.33 -5.88
C GLY A 119 14.55 8.65 -6.06
N ALA A 120 13.34 8.63 -6.63
CA ALA A 120 12.45 9.80 -6.62
C ALA A 120 11.69 9.80 -5.29
N THR A 121 11.67 10.93 -4.60
CA THR A 121 10.85 11.11 -3.40
C THR A 121 9.39 10.84 -3.77
N PRO A 122 8.69 9.93 -3.06
CA PRO A 122 7.30 9.64 -3.37
C PRO A 122 6.44 10.89 -3.23
N SER A 123 5.62 11.17 -4.24
CA SER A 123 4.61 12.22 -4.10
C SER A 123 3.47 11.74 -3.20
N GLU A 124 2.90 12.65 -2.41
CA GLU A 124 1.74 12.32 -1.57
C GLU A 124 0.58 11.72 -2.39
N GLN A 125 0.33 12.27 -3.57
CA GLN A 125 -0.73 11.80 -4.45
C GLN A 125 -0.52 10.34 -4.90
N GLN A 126 0.71 9.97 -5.22
CA GLN A 126 1.06 8.59 -5.55
C GLN A 126 0.85 7.64 -4.37
N ILE A 127 1.20 8.07 -3.15
CA ILE A 127 0.96 7.26 -1.95
C ILE A 127 -0.54 7.07 -1.72
N ARG A 128 -1.33 8.15 -1.83
CA ARG A 128 -2.80 8.10 -1.69
C ARG A 128 -3.43 7.16 -2.72
N GLU A 129 -2.97 7.21 -3.97
CA GLU A 129 -3.42 6.29 -5.03
C GLU A 129 -3.07 4.84 -4.68
N SER A 130 -1.84 4.57 -4.22
CA SER A 130 -1.43 3.24 -3.77
C SER A 130 -2.28 2.71 -2.61
N LEU A 131 -2.67 3.58 -1.67
CA LEU A 131 -3.54 3.20 -0.55
C LEU A 131 -4.95 2.88 -1.04
N SER A 132 -5.53 3.74 -1.86
CA SER A 132 -6.87 3.55 -2.45
C SER A 132 -6.93 2.26 -3.27
N GLY A 133 -5.95 2.03 -4.15
CA GLY A 133 -5.88 0.82 -4.96
C GLY A 133 -5.75 -0.45 -4.13
N THR A 134 -4.97 -0.42 -3.04
CA THR A 134 -4.82 -1.56 -2.14
C THR A 134 -6.10 -1.83 -1.35
N GLU A 135 -6.77 -0.79 -0.84
CA GLU A 135 -8.04 -0.93 -0.14
C GLU A 135 -9.15 -1.48 -1.04
N LYS A 136 -9.23 -0.98 -2.28
CA LYS A 136 -10.16 -1.49 -3.28
C LYS A 136 -9.89 -2.97 -3.56
N GLY A 137 -8.64 -3.34 -3.83
CA GLY A 137 -8.28 -4.73 -4.09
C GLY A 137 -8.62 -5.67 -2.93
N LEU A 138 -8.51 -5.19 -1.69
CA LEU A 138 -8.93 -5.94 -0.50
C LEU A 138 -10.46 -6.16 -0.45
N ASN A 139 -11.25 -5.15 -0.83
CA ASN A 139 -12.72 -5.22 -0.86
C ASN A 139 -13.26 -6.04 -2.05
N ASP A 140 -12.46 -6.15 -3.12
CA ASP A 140 -12.77 -6.91 -4.32
C ASP A 140 -12.50 -8.42 -4.15
N LEU A 141 -11.85 -8.85 -3.06
CA LEU A 141 -11.72 -10.27 -2.70
C LEU A 141 -13.09 -10.88 -2.39
N LYS A 142 -13.68 -11.60 -3.36
CA LYS A 142 -14.98 -12.28 -3.23
C LYS A 142 -14.90 -13.75 -2.82
N ARG A 143 -13.70 -14.34 -2.83
CA ARG A 143 -13.52 -15.73 -2.43
C ARG A 143 -13.57 -15.88 -0.90
N GLN A 144 -13.84 -17.09 -0.43
CA GLN A 144 -13.74 -17.41 0.98
C GLN A 144 -12.26 -17.47 1.39
N LEU A 145 -11.91 -16.75 2.46
CA LEU A 145 -10.55 -16.69 2.99
C LEU A 145 -10.40 -17.67 4.17
N SER A 146 -9.28 -18.37 4.21
CA SER A 146 -8.85 -19.17 5.35
C SER A 146 -8.54 -18.30 6.57
N SER A 147 -8.40 -18.92 7.75
CA SER A 147 -8.09 -18.19 8.99
C SER A 147 -6.79 -17.37 8.89
N SER A 148 -5.73 -17.95 8.30
CA SER A 148 -4.45 -17.27 8.09
C SER A 148 -4.54 -16.10 7.11
N GLU A 149 -5.35 -16.24 6.06
CA GLU A 149 -5.60 -15.14 5.12
C GLU A 149 -6.42 -14.02 5.78
N GLN A 150 -7.38 -14.33 6.63
CA GLN A 150 -8.14 -13.33 7.39
C GLN A 150 -7.24 -12.53 8.33
N GLU A 151 -6.29 -13.17 9.01
CA GLU A 151 -5.27 -12.47 9.80
C GLU A 151 -4.42 -11.53 8.92
N THR A 152 -4.05 -11.99 7.72
CA THR A 152 -3.33 -11.16 6.76
C THR A 152 -4.16 -9.95 6.32
N VAL A 153 -5.48 -10.10 6.11
CA VAL A 153 -6.40 -8.98 5.85
C VAL A 153 -6.39 -7.97 6.99
N VAL A 154 -6.39 -8.42 8.25
CA VAL A 154 -6.28 -7.53 9.42
C VAL A 154 -4.96 -6.75 9.39
N GLN A 155 -3.84 -7.42 9.09
CA GLN A 155 -2.54 -6.76 8.97
C GLN A 155 -2.52 -5.73 7.85
N ILE A 156 -3.08 -6.04 6.67
CA ILE A 156 -3.19 -5.11 5.55
C ILE A 156 -3.94 -3.85 6.00
N ARG A 157 -5.11 -4.01 6.65
CA ARG A 157 -5.89 -2.86 7.15
C ARG A 157 -5.12 -2.02 8.15
N ALA A 158 -4.37 -2.65 9.05
CA ALA A 158 -3.53 -1.95 10.02
C ALA A 158 -2.41 -1.14 9.32
N PHE A 159 -1.76 -1.70 8.30
CA PHE A 159 -0.77 -0.96 7.52
C PHE A 159 -1.38 0.21 6.75
N LEU A 160 -2.57 0.04 6.15
CA LEU A 160 -3.28 1.14 5.48
C LEU A 160 -3.61 2.27 6.45
N GLN A 161 -4.07 1.96 7.66
CA GLN A 161 -4.34 2.97 8.70
C GLN A 161 -3.07 3.72 9.11
N LYS A 162 -1.98 3.01 9.39
CA LYS A 162 -0.70 3.62 9.76
C LYS A 162 -0.14 4.50 8.64
N ALA A 163 -0.28 4.07 7.38
CA ALA A 163 0.16 4.87 6.24
C ALA A 163 -0.62 6.19 6.14
N ARG A 164 -1.94 6.18 6.38
CA ARG A 164 -2.74 7.42 6.45
C ARG A 164 -2.32 8.33 7.60
N GLN A 165 -1.99 7.76 8.76
CA GLN A 165 -1.46 8.54 9.88
C GLN A 165 -0.10 9.17 9.57
N ALA A 166 0.79 8.43 8.90
CA ALA A 166 2.07 8.96 8.46
C ALA A 166 1.89 10.13 7.47
N LEU A 167 0.93 10.04 6.53
CA LEU A 167 0.58 11.17 5.66
C LEU A 167 0.10 12.40 6.45
N GLN A 168 -0.72 12.21 7.48
CA GLN A 168 -1.17 13.32 8.35
C GLN A 168 -0.02 13.98 9.11
N GLN A 169 1.06 13.24 9.36
CA GLN A 169 2.27 13.70 10.04
C GLN A 169 3.33 14.23 9.07
N ASN A 170 3.02 14.32 7.76
CA ASN A 170 3.96 14.66 6.69
C ASN A 170 5.15 13.68 6.56
N ASP A 171 5.02 12.46 7.07
CA ASP A 171 5.99 11.37 6.90
C ASP A 171 5.70 10.60 5.61
N LEU A 172 6.14 11.17 4.48
CA LEU A 172 5.92 10.58 3.15
C LEU A 172 6.68 9.26 2.97
N GLU A 173 7.88 9.14 3.51
CA GLU A 173 8.71 7.92 3.42
C GLU A 173 8.10 6.77 4.23
N GLY A 174 7.67 7.05 5.47
CA GLY A 174 6.97 6.08 6.31
C GLY A 174 5.64 5.67 5.68
N ALA A 175 4.88 6.62 5.15
CA ALA A 175 3.63 6.32 4.45
C ALA A 175 3.84 5.45 3.21
N GLN A 176 4.85 5.73 2.38
CA GLN A 176 5.20 4.92 1.20
C GLN A 176 5.61 3.50 1.61
N THR A 177 6.43 3.36 2.65
CA THR A 177 6.89 2.06 3.15
C THR A 177 5.71 1.22 3.65
N LEU A 178 4.81 1.81 4.43
CA LEU A 178 3.62 1.13 4.95
C LEU A 178 2.63 0.78 3.83
N ALA A 179 2.42 1.67 2.86
CA ALA A 179 1.61 1.39 1.68
C ALA A 179 2.18 0.22 0.85
N THR A 180 3.50 0.18 0.67
CA THR A 180 4.19 -0.90 -0.04
C THR A 180 4.00 -2.23 0.68
N LYS A 181 4.13 -2.26 2.01
CA LYS A 181 3.86 -3.48 2.81
C LYS A 181 2.44 -3.98 2.63
N ALA A 182 1.45 -3.09 2.73
CA ALA A 182 0.04 -3.44 2.52
C ALA A 182 -0.19 -4.01 1.12
N LYS A 183 0.38 -3.38 0.08
CA LYS A 183 0.27 -3.82 -1.31
C LYS A 183 0.91 -5.19 -1.54
N VAL A 184 2.07 -5.46 -0.95
CA VAL A 184 2.75 -6.76 -1.05
C VAL A 184 1.88 -7.85 -0.42
N LEU A 185 1.40 -7.64 0.81
CA LEU A 185 0.53 -8.61 1.47
C LEU A 185 -0.77 -8.88 0.68
N LEU A 186 -1.37 -7.84 0.10
CA LEU A 186 -2.51 -8.03 -0.80
C LEU A 186 -2.14 -8.87 -2.03
N SER A 187 -0.98 -8.63 -2.63
CA SER A 187 -0.53 -9.42 -3.79
C SER A 187 -0.39 -10.90 -3.43
N GLU A 188 0.12 -11.21 -2.24
CA GLU A 188 0.24 -12.58 -1.77
C GLU A 188 -1.12 -13.22 -1.52
N LEU A 189 -2.09 -12.47 -0.97
CA LEU A 189 -3.48 -12.94 -0.92
C LEU A 189 -3.98 -13.25 -2.33
N THR A 190 -3.88 -12.34 -3.30
CA THR A 190 -4.44 -12.60 -4.64
C THR A 190 -3.82 -13.78 -5.41
N LYS A 191 -2.60 -14.20 -5.05
CA LYS A 191 -1.91 -15.35 -5.66
C LYS A 191 -2.15 -16.68 -4.93
N SER A 192 -2.62 -16.63 -3.69
CA SER A 192 -3.03 -17.80 -2.90
C SER A 192 -4.35 -18.35 -3.45
#